data_AF-A0A650MNH7-F1
#
_entry.id   AF-A0A650MNH7-F1
#
_cell.length_a   1.000
_cell.length_b   1.000
_cell.length_c   1.000
_cell.angle_alpha   90.00
_cell.angle_beta   90.00
_cell.angle_gamma   90.00
#
_symmetry.space_group_name_H-M   'P 1'
#
loop_
_entity.id
_entity.type
_entity.pdbx_description
1 polymer ?
#
loop_
_entity_poly.entity_id
_entity_poly.type
_entity_poly.pdbx_seq_one_letter_code
_entity_poly.pdbx_strand_id
1 'polypeptide(L)'
;MILVNCVWRQSDIVTVIENIKIEDNYVFKLQKIEGMRMFFESLINDDKKGMMMVKRAIKTIPGYQALVINVVPVVNSSVFEGYFL
;
A
#
# COMPACT_ATOMS: atom_id res chain seq x y z
N MET A 1 5.03 -8.68 -0.02
CA MET A 1 4.06 -7.96 0.84
C MET A 1 4.38 -6.47 0.76
N ILE A 2 3.38 -5.60 0.83
CA ILE A 2 3.53 -4.14 0.78
C ILE A 2 3.09 -3.55 2.10
N LEU A 3 3.90 -2.67 2.67
CA LEU A 3 3.55 -1.85 3.82
C LEU A 3 3.16 -0.45 3.35
N VAL A 4 2.00 0.01 3.81
CA VAL A 4 1.57 1.39 3.67
C VAL A 4 1.51 2.04 5.06
N ASN A 5 2.30 3.08 5.26
CA ASN A 5 2.30 3.88 6.48
C ASN A 5 1.42 5.11 6.26
N CYS A 6 0.32 5.20 7.01
CA CYS A 6 -0.49 6.41 7.13
C CYS A 6 -1.36 6.31 8.37
N VAL A 7 -1.43 7.36 9.18
CA VAL A 7 -2.30 7.41 10.38
C VAL A 7 -3.76 7.67 9.98
N TRP A 8 -3.98 8.50 8.97
CA TRP A 8 -5.31 9.00 8.62
C TRP A 8 -5.91 8.24 7.44
N ARG A 9 -7.24 8.19 7.39
CA ARG A 9 -8.02 7.63 6.28
C ARG A 9 -7.60 6.20 5.88
N GLN A 10 -7.18 5.41 6.87
CA GLN A 10 -6.77 4.02 6.67
C GLN A 10 -7.87 3.19 6.00
N SER A 11 -9.14 3.40 6.36
CA SER A 11 -10.29 2.75 5.70
C SER A 11 -10.33 2.99 4.19
N ASP A 12 -10.10 4.23 3.78
CA ASP A 12 -10.18 4.63 2.38
C ASP A 12 -8.99 4.07 1.61
N ILE A 13 -7.80 4.11 2.22
CA ILE A 13 -6.57 3.53 1.69
C ILE A 13 -6.73 2.02 1.49
N VAL A 14 -7.23 1.31 2.49
CA VAL A 14 -7.53 -0.13 2.39
C VAL A 14 -8.49 -0.38 1.24
N THR A 15 -9.60 0.37 1.18
CA THR A 15 -10.63 0.22 0.15
C THR A 15 -10.06 0.39 -1.26
N VAL A 16 -9.29 1.44 -1.52
CA VAL A 16 -8.76 1.66 -2.88
C VAL A 16 -7.68 0.64 -3.26
N ILE A 17 -6.90 0.15 -2.29
CA ILE A 17 -5.85 -0.86 -2.55
C ILE A 17 -6.46 -2.23 -2.81
N GLU A 18 -7.42 -2.68 -2.00
CA GLU A 18 -8.06 -3.99 -2.21
C GLU A 18 -8.89 -4.04 -3.48
N ASN A 19 -9.33 -2.90 -4.03
CA ASN A 19 -10.04 -2.83 -5.30
C ASN A 19 -9.14 -2.87 -6.55
N ILE A 20 -7.81 -2.92 -6.40
CA ILE A 20 -6.90 -3.02 -7.54
C ILE A 20 -7.01 -4.41 -8.18
N LYS A 21 -7.28 -4.44 -9.49
CA LYS A 21 -7.40 -5.66 -10.28
C LYS A 21 -6.35 -5.75 -11.40
N ILE A 22 -5.95 -6.97 -11.73
CA ILE A 22 -5.28 -7.33 -12.99
C ILE A 22 -6.04 -8.52 -13.57
N GLU A 23 -6.50 -8.41 -14.83
CA GLU A 23 -7.25 -9.49 -15.50
C GLU A 23 -8.38 -10.03 -14.60
N ASP A 24 -9.16 -9.11 -14.02
CA ASP A 24 -10.27 -9.33 -13.07
C ASP A 24 -9.93 -9.94 -11.70
N ASN A 25 -8.66 -10.25 -11.42
CA ASN A 25 -8.22 -10.75 -10.13
C ASN A 25 -7.79 -9.61 -9.19
N TYR A 26 -8.26 -9.63 -7.94
CA TYR A 26 -7.77 -8.74 -6.89
C TYR A 26 -6.35 -9.15 -6.52
N VAL A 27 -5.41 -8.20 -6.62
CA VAL A 27 -3.96 -8.51 -6.48
C VAL A 27 -3.37 -8.08 -5.14
N PHE A 28 -4.14 -7.38 -4.31
CA PHE A 28 -3.76 -7.01 -2.95
C PHE A 28 -4.85 -7.37 -1.94
N LYS A 29 -4.43 -7.76 -0.73
CA LYS A 29 -5.35 -8.05 0.38
C LYS A 29 -4.77 -7.58 1.70
N LEU A 30 -5.57 -6.90 2.52
CA LEU A 30 -5.17 -6.47 3.84
C LEU A 30 -4.93 -7.70 4.73
N GLN A 31 -3.76 -7.76 5.34
CA GLN A 31 -3.37 -8.80 6.29
C GLN A 31 -3.52 -8.34 7.73
N LYS A 32 -3.01 -7.14 8.05
CA LYS A 32 -3.09 -6.57 9.41
C LYS A 32 -2.88 -5.06 9.42
N ILE A 33 -3.35 -4.43 10.49
CA ILE A 33 -3.08 -3.03 10.82
C ILE A 33 -2.43 -2.96 12.20
N GLU A 34 -1.31 -2.24 12.32
CA GLU A 34 -0.55 -2.03 13.55
C GLU A 34 -0.23 -0.52 13.70
N GLY A 35 -1.08 0.21 14.42
CA GLY A 35 -0.96 1.67 14.53
C GLY A 35 -1.09 2.34 13.16
N MET A 36 -0.03 3.01 12.69
CA MET A 36 0.00 3.64 11.36
C MET A 36 0.31 2.68 10.20
N ARG A 37 0.68 1.43 10.51
CA ARG A 37 1.20 0.45 9.56
C ARG A 37 0.08 -0.43 9.03
N MET A 38 -0.18 -0.39 7.73
CA MET A 38 -1.13 -1.28 7.04
C MET A 38 -0.36 -2.25 6.16
N PHE A 39 -0.48 -3.54 6.43
CA PHE A 39 0.23 -4.59 5.71
C PHE A 39 -0.69 -5.26 4.70
N PHE A 40 -0.29 -5.26 3.43
CA PHE A 40 -1.01 -5.86 2.33
C PHE A 40 -0.21 -7.03 1.75
N GLU A 41 -0.84 -8.20 1.68
CA GLU A 41 -0.36 -9.27 0.82
C GLU A 41 -0.47 -8.82 -0.65
N SER A 42 0.47 -9.27 -1.47
CA SER A 42 0.60 -8.89 -2.87
C SER A 42 0.83 -10.15 -3.69
N LEU A 43 0.01 -10.37 -4.71
CA LEU A 43 0.23 -11.41 -5.74
C LEU A 43 1.19 -10.94 -6.84
N ILE A 44 1.66 -9.69 -6.77
CA ILE A 44 2.63 -9.13 -7.72
C ILE A 44 4.05 -9.47 -7.26
N ASN A 45 4.79 -10.19 -8.12
CA ASN A 45 6.18 -10.60 -7.86
C ASN A 45 7.21 -9.45 -8.05
N ASP A 46 6.84 -8.40 -8.79
CA ASP A 46 7.67 -7.20 -8.95
C ASP A 46 7.26 -6.15 -7.92
N ASP A 47 8.08 -5.99 -6.88
CA ASP A 47 7.85 -5.04 -5.79
C ASP A 47 7.70 -3.59 -6.29
N LYS A 48 8.47 -3.18 -7.30
CA LYS A 48 8.40 -1.82 -7.84
C LYS A 48 7.07 -1.59 -8.55
N LYS A 49 6.62 -2.56 -9.33
CA LYS A 49 5.29 -2.53 -9.98
C LYS A 49 4.19 -2.50 -8.93
N GLY A 50 4.25 -3.37 -7.92
CA GLY A 50 3.27 -3.43 -6.84
C GLY A 50 3.14 -2.10 -6.09
N MET A 51 4.26 -1.53 -5.66
CA MET A 51 4.29 -0.22 -5.01
C MET A 51 3.71 0.89 -5.90
N MET A 52 4.03 0.89 -7.20
CA MET A 52 3.51 1.90 -8.13
C MET A 52 1.99 1.80 -8.27
N MET A 53 1.43 0.59 -8.31
CA MET A 53 -0.02 0.37 -8.36
C MET A 53 -0.70 0.88 -7.08
N VAL A 54 -0.17 0.53 -5.91
CA VAL A 54 -0.66 1.02 -4.62
C VAL A 54 -0.61 2.55 -4.54
N LYS A 55 0.53 3.17 -4.90
CA LYS A 55 0.67 4.63 -4.93
C LYS A 55 -0.36 5.28 -5.87
N ARG A 56 -0.65 4.68 -7.04
CA ARG A 56 -1.65 5.21 -7.98
C ARG A 56 -3.08 5.11 -7.41
N ALA A 57 -3.43 4.01 -6.78
CA ALA A 57 -4.75 3.84 -6.17
C ALA A 57 -4.98 4.84 -5.02
N ILE A 58 -3.99 5.02 -4.14
CA ILE A 58 -4.07 6.02 -3.07
C ILE A 58 -4.32 7.44 -3.61
N LYS A 59 -3.72 7.77 -4.76
CA LYS A 59 -3.91 9.09 -5.40
C LYS A 59 -5.34 9.34 -5.91
N THR A 60 -6.19 8.32 -6.00
CA THR A 60 -7.61 8.51 -6.36
C THR A 60 -8.46 8.98 -5.18
N ILE A 61 -7.93 8.92 -3.96
CA ILE A 61 -8.61 9.42 -2.76
C ILE A 61 -8.66 10.96 -2.80
N PRO A 62 -9.84 11.60 -2.75
CA PRO A 62 -9.93 13.06 -2.74
C PRO A 62 -9.14 13.68 -1.58
N GLY A 63 -8.22 14.60 -1.84
CA GLY A 63 -7.40 15.23 -0.80
C GLY A 63 -6.21 14.38 -0.31
N TYR A 64 -5.82 13.33 -1.05
CA TYR A 64 -4.64 12.51 -0.68
C TYR A 64 -3.36 13.33 -0.49
N GLN A 65 -3.24 14.49 -1.14
CA GLN A 65 -2.06 15.37 -1.08
C GLN A 65 -1.78 15.88 0.34
N ALA A 66 -2.81 15.94 1.20
CA ALA A 66 -2.67 16.34 2.60
C ALA A 66 -2.20 15.18 3.51
N LEU A 67 -2.14 13.95 2.99
CA LEU A 67 -1.77 12.77 3.76
C LEU A 67 -0.25 12.54 3.66
N VAL A 68 0.40 12.36 4.81
CA VAL A 68 1.76 11.81 4.86
C VAL A 68 1.67 10.30 4.66
N ILE A 69 2.10 9.83 3.49
CA ILE A 69 2.00 8.42 3.09
C ILE A 69 3.36 7.91 2.65
N ASN A 70 3.78 6.79 3.22
CA ASN A 70 4.94 6.03 2.75
C ASN A 70 4.52 4.63 2.32
N VAL A 71 5.00 4.16 1.17
CA VAL A 71 4.70 2.84 0.60
C VAL A 71 6.02 2.14 0.30
N VAL A 72 6.24 1.01 0.97
CA VAL A 72 7.52 0.26 0.93
C VAL A 72 7.26 -1.24 0.79
N PRO A 73 8.17 -1.99 0.13
CA PRO A 73 8.08 -3.44 0.12
C PRO A 73 8.54 -4.01 1.45
N VAL A 74 7.98 -5.14 1.85
CA VAL A 74 8.43 -5.92 2.99
C VAL A 74 9.22 -7.11 2.46
N VAL A 75 10.52 -7.16 2.76
CA VAL A 75 11.46 -8.18 2.29
C VAL A 75 12.04 -8.90 3.51
N ASN A 76 11.99 -10.24 3.53
CA ASN A 76 12.53 -11.04 4.64
C ASN A 76 12.00 -10.65 6.04
N SER A 77 10.70 -10.36 6.16
CA SER A 77 10.06 -9.86 7.39
C SER A 77 10.64 -8.54 7.92
N SER A 78 11.53 -7.90 7.16
CA SER A 78 12.10 -6.59 7.45
C SER A 78 11.46 -5.57 6.52
N VAL A 79 11.03 -4.45 7.09
CA VAL A 79 10.62 -3.27 6.32
C VAL A 79 11.89 -2.59 5.86
N PHE A 80 12.09 -2.46 4.54
CA PHE A 80 13.20 -1.65 4.04
C PHE A 80 12.83 -0.17 4.24
N GLU A 81 13.26 0.43 5.35
CA GLU A 81 13.18 1.88 5.59
C GLU A 81 14.25 2.58 4.72
N GLY A 82 14.01 2.62 3.41
CA GLY A 82 14.86 3.34 2.46
C GLY A 82 14.48 4.82 2.39
N TYR A 83 15.32 5.65 3.01
CA TYR A 83 15.54 7.11 2.86
C TYR A 83 14.36 8.02 2.49
N PHE A 84 14.08 8.94 3.42
CA PHE A 84 13.45 10.23 3.13
C PHE A 84 14.24 10.95 2.03
N LEU A 85 13.58 11.25 0.91
CA LEU A 85 13.98 12.30 -0.03
C LEU A 85 12.93 13.39 0.03
#